data_AF-A0A7V7WU87-F1
#
_entry.id   AF-A0A7V7WU87-F1
#
_cell.length_a   1.000
_cell.length_b   1.000
_cell.length_c   1.000
_cell.angle_alpha   90.00
_cell.angle_beta   90.00
_cell.angle_gamma   90.00
#
_symmetry.space_group_name_H-M   'P 1'
#
loop_
_entity.id
_entity.type
_entity.pdbx_description
1 polymer ?
#
loop_
_entity_poly.entity_id
_entity_poly.type
_entity_poly.pdbx_seq_one_letter_code
_entity_poly.pdbx_strand_id
1 'polypeptide(L)'
;MAPTLIFEGRTIAAETLADRVLRAAAALRSLGVAAGDTVALMLRNTPTVIETMLALRWLGVTWCPINWHFRHDELRYILADCDARVFVADAQLLRDLHDAVPP
;
A
#
# COMPACT_ATOMS: atom_id res chain seq x y z
N MET A 1 2.28 22.17 7.62
CA MET A 1 3.53 21.51 8.03
C MET A 1 3.68 20.27 7.17
N ALA A 2 4.69 20.21 6.31
CA ALA A 2 4.92 19.02 5.49
C ALA A 2 5.56 17.93 6.40
N PRO A 3 5.05 16.70 6.41
CA PRO A 3 5.48 15.69 7.36
C PRO A 3 6.90 15.21 7.05
N THR A 4 7.76 15.21 8.07
CA THR A 4 9.08 14.55 8.04
C THR A 4 8.94 13.14 8.57
N LEU A 5 9.53 12.16 7.90
CA LEU A 5 9.50 10.76 8.35
C LEU A 5 10.87 10.34 8.89
N ILE A 6 10.88 9.71 10.06
CA ILE A 6 12.08 9.15 10.67
C ILE A 6 11.94 7.63 10.69
N PHE A 7 12.94 6.93 10.15
CA PHE A 7 12.95 5.48 10.07
C PHE A 7 14.38 4.95 10.19
N GLU A 8 14.63 4.05 11.16
CA GLU A 8 15.95 3.44 11.39
C GLU A 8 17.09 4.46 11.49
N GLY A 9 16.88 5.55 12.23
CA GLY A 9 17.87 6.62 12.40
C GLY A 9 18.07 7.52 11.18
N ARG A 10 17.32 7.30 10.09
CA ARG A 10 17.34 8.15 8.88
C ARG A 10 16.15 9.09 8.87
N THR A 11 16.40 10.33 8.47
CA THR A 11 15.37 11.35 8.27
C THR A 11 15.08 11.50 6.78
N ILE A 12 13.81 11.35 6.40
CA ILE A 12 13.29 11.64 5.06
C ILE A 12 12.65 13.02 5.14
N ALA A 13 13.25 13.98 4.44
CA ALA A 13 12.76 15.35 4.35
C ALA A 13 11.36 15.40 3.73
N ALA A 14 10.58 16.40 4.11
CA ALA A 14 9.19 16.48 3.74
C ALA A 14 8.97 16.67 2.23
N GLU A 15 9.88 17.39 1.56
CA GLU A 15 9.88 17.58 0.10
C GLU A 15 10.14 16.25 -0.61
N THR A 16 11.12 15.48 -0.12
CA THR A 16 11.39 14.13 -0.66
C THR A 16 10.22 13.18 -0.44
N LEU A 17 9.57 13.25 0.72
CA LEU A 17 8.37 12.46 1.00
C LEU A 17 7.24 12.86 0.05
N ALA A 18 7.00 14.16 -0.15
CA ALA A 18 5.97 14.66 -1.07
C ALA A 18 6.20 14.18 -2.51
N ASP A 19 7.44 14.26 -3.02
CA ASP A 19 7.79 13.78 -4.35
C ASP A 19 7.51 12.27 -4.51
N ARG A 20 7.86 11.47 -3.50
CA ARG A 20 7.60 10.02 -3.50
C ARG A 20 6.11 9.71 -3.46
N VAL A 21 5.35 10.45 -2.65
CA VAL A 21 3.88 10.34 -2.57
C VAL A 21 3.24 10.63 -3.92
N LEU A 22 3.65 11.70 -4.61
CA LEU A 22 3.11 12.05 -5.93
C LEU A 22 3.46 11.00 -6.99
N ARG A 23 4.68 10.44 -6.95
CA ARG A 23 5.08 9.34 -7.84
C ARG A 23 4.28 8.07 -7.59
N ALA A 24 4.06 7.70 -6.33
CA ALA A 24 3.23 6.56 -5.97
C ALA A 24 1.77 6.77 -6.41
N ALA A 25 1.22 7.98 -6.22
CA ALA A 25 -0.13 8.32 -6.66
C ALA A 25 -0.26 8.22 -8.20
N ALA A 26 0.72 8.70 -8.95
CA ALA A 26 0.74 8.58 -10.41
C ALA A 26 0.80 7.11 -10.87
N ALA A 27 1.61 6.28 -10.21
CA ALA A 27 1.69 4.86 -10.51
C ALA A 27 0.35 4.15 -10.23
N LEU A 28 -0.27 4.38 -9.07
CA LEU A 28 -1.58 3.81 -8.73
C LEU A 28 -2.66 4.25 -9.73
N ARG A 29 -2.67 5.52 -10.14
CA ARG A 29 -3.56 6.02 -11.19
C ARG A 29 -3.36 5.30 -12.52
N SER A 30 -2.11 5.02 -12.91
CA SER A 30 -1.82 4.27 -14.14
C SER A 30 -2.30 2.81 -14.10
N LEU A 31 -2.48 2.24 -12.91
CA LEU A 31 -3.11 0.93 -12.69
C LEU A 31 -4.65 1.00 -12.68
N GLY A 32 -5.22 2.19 -12.94
CA GLY A 32 -6.65 2.42 -13.00
C GLY A 32 -7.32 2.68 -11.66
N VAL A 33 -6.55 2.90 -10.59
CA VAL A 33 -7.10 3.28 -9.28
C VAL A 33 -7.74 4.67 -9.37
N ALA A 34 -8.98 4.79 -8.86
CA ALA A 34 -9.75 6.01 -8.85
C ALA A 34 -10.43 6.27 -7.50
N ALA A 35 -10.89 7.51 -7.31
CA ALA A 35 -11.61 7.88 -6.09
C ALA A 35 -12.86 7.01 -5.92
N GLY A 36 -13.06 6.48 -4.72
CA GLY A 36 -14.11 5.51 -4.43
C GLY A 36 -13.64 4.05 -4.47
N ASP A 37 -12.49 3.74 -5.09
CA ASP A 37 -11.92 2.39 -5.04
C ASP A 37 -11.36 2.06 -3.65
N THR A 38 -11.16 0.75 -3.43
CA THR A 38 -10.37 0.21 -2.33
C THR A 38 -9.04 -0.35 -2.85
N VAL A 39 -7.95 -0.14 -2.12
CA VAL A 39 -6.64 -0.77 -2.39
C VAL A 39 -6.22 -1.60 -1.18
N ALA A 40 -5.93 -2.88 -1.39
CA ALA A 40 -5.44 -3.77 -0.33
C ALA A 40 -3.93 -3.57 -0.15
N LEU A 41 -3.47 -3.40 1.09
CA LEU A 41 -2.06 -3.17 1.44
C LEU A 41 -1.53 -4.23 2.41
N MET A 42 -0.55 -5.02 1.97
CA MET A 42 0.20 -5.96 2.81
C MET A 42 1.68 -5.61 2.78
N LEU A 43 2.03 -4.54 3.49
CA LEU A 43 3.39 -3.98 3.54
C LEU A 43 3.95 -4.07 4.96
N ARG A 44 5.27 -4.21 5.07
CA ARG A 44 5.98 -4.08 6.35
C ARG A 44 5.99 -2.62 6.81
N ASN A 45 6.35 -2.39 8.07
CA ASN A 45 6.53 -1.07 8.64
C ASN A 45 7.81 -0.41 8.10
N THR A 46 7.79 -0.01 6.83
CA THR A 46 8.84 0.73 6.14
C THR A 46 8.30 2.07 5.66
N PRO A 47 9.14 3.05 5.27
CA PRO A 47 8.67 4.31 4.71
C PRO A 47 7.67 4.16 3.56
N THR A 48 7.80 3.08 2.78
CA THR A 48 6.92 2.78 1.66
C THR A 48 5.46 2.68 2.06
N VAL A 49 5.11 2.11 3.22
CA VAL A 49 3.70 2.02 3.64
C VAL A 49 3.10 3.42 3.86
N ILE A 50 3.87 4.33 4.46
CA ILE A 50 3.44 5.72 4.69
C ILE A 50 3.32 6.47 3.37
N GLU A 51 4.30 6.33 2.48
CA GLU A 51 4.29 6.90 1.13
C GLU A 51 3.03 6.43 0.36
N THR A 52 2.71 5.14 0.38
CA THR A 52 1.53 4.57 -0.28
C THR A 52 0.21 5.02 0.35
N MET A 53 0.10 5.04 1.68
CA MET A 53 -1.11 5.51 2.37
C MET A 53 -1.39 6.99 2.06
N LEU A 54 -0.37 7.84 2.06
CA LEU A 54 -0.51 9.24 1.69
C LEU A 54 -0.87 9.42 0.22
N ALA A 55 -0.34 8.58 -0.67
CA ALA A 55 -0.70 8.59 -2.08
C ALA A 55 -2.18 8.20 -2.29
N LEU A 56 -2.67 7.17 -1.61
CA LEU A 56 -4.08 6.77 -1.69
C LEU A 56 -5.00 7.85 -1.13
N ARG A 57 -4.62 8.47 0.00
CA ARG A 57 -5.32 9.63 0.55
C ARG A 57 -5.37 10.79 -0.46
N TRP A 58 -4.27 11.07 -1.15
CA TRP A 58 -4.21 12.11 -2.19
C TRP A 58 -5.16 11.81 -3.36
N LEU A 59 -5.35 10.53 -3.70
CA LEU A 59 -6.24 10.09 -4.77
C LEU A 59 -7.72 10.02 -4.38
N GLY A 60 -8.06 10.18 -3.10
CA GLY A 60 -9.43 9.97 -2.60
C GLY A 60 -9.82 8.49 -2.53
N VAL A 61 -8.86 7.62 -2.27
CA VAL A 61 -8.98 6.15 -2.30
C VAL A 61 -8.90 5.59 -0.89
N THR A 62 -9.75 4.63 -0.57
CA THR A 62 -9.70 3.90 0.70
C THR A 62 -8.68 2.76 0.61
N TRP A 63 -8.06 2.38 1.72
CA TRP A 63 -7.22 1.19 1.74
C TRP A 63 -7.67 0.17 2.79
N CYS A 64 -7.51 -1.10 2.46
CA CYS A 64 -7.69 -2.23 3.35
C CYS A 64 -6.31 -2.66 3.87
N PRO A 65 -5.94 -2.37 5.13
CA PRO A 65 -4.69 -2.82 5.70
C PRO A 65 -4.74 -4.31 6.05
N ILE A 66 -3.83 -5.09 5.48
CA ILE A 66 -3.69 -6.53 5.72
C ILE A 66 -2.43 -6.75 6.54
N ASN A 67 -2.56 -7.41 7.68
CA ASN A 67 -1.42 -7.73 8.53
C ASN A 67 -0.52 -8.75 7.81
N TRP A 68 0.77 -8.45 7.71
CA TRP A 68 1.74 -9.31 7.03
C TRP A 68 1.97 -10.67 7.74
N HIS A 69 1.52 -10.81 8.98
CA HIS A 69 1.57 -12.08 9.72
C HIS A 69 0.46 -13.08 9.34
N PHE A 70 -0.56 -12.65 8.59
CA PHE A 70 -1.68 -13.51 8.20
C PHE A 70 -1.24 -14.63 7.26
N ARG A 71 -1.84 -15.81 7.44
CA ARG A 71 -1.57 -17.03 6.66
C ARG A 71 -2.43 -17.05 5.40
N HIS A 72 -2.12 -17.97 4.48
CA HIS A 72 -2.76 -18.07 3.16
C HIS A 72 -4.29 -17.96 3.20
N ASP A 73 -4.97 -18.69 4.09
CA ASP A 73 -6.44 -18.71 4.15
C ASP A 73 -7.05 -17.37 4.58
N GLU A 74 -6.42 -16.69 5.54
CA GLU A 74 -6.85 -15.38 6.04
C GLU A 74 -6.66 -14.30 4.96
N LEU A 75 -5.52 -14.34 4.26
CA LEU A 75 -5.24 -13.44 3.15
C LEU A 75 -6.28 -13.61 2.03
N ARG A 76 -6.55 -14.85 1.63
CA ARG A 76 -7.53 -15.15 0.58
C ARG A 76 -8.92 -14.65 0.96
N TYR A 77 -9.35 -14.89 2.20
CA TYR A 77 -10.63 -14.42 2.69
C TYR A 77 -10.76 -12.89 2.59
N ILE A 78 -9.75 -12.15 3.07
CA ILE A 78 -9.76 -10.69 3.03
C ILE A 78 -9.75 -10.17 1.59
N LEU A 79 -8.89 -10.71 0.73
CA LEU A 79 -8.81 -10.28 -0.67
C LEU A 79 -10.10 -10.54 -1.44
N ALA A 80 -10.82 -11.62 -1.13
CA ALA A 80 -12.12 -11.92 -1.73
C ALA A 80 -13.26 -11.01 -1.23
N ASP A 81 -13.17 -10.50 0.00
CA ASP A 81 -14.22 -9.70 0.64
C ASP A 81 -14.03 -8.18 0.47
N CYS A 82 -12.78 -7.70 0.41
CA CYS A 82 -12.47 -6.27 0.49
C CYS A 82 -12.71 -5.45 -0.80
N ASP A 83 -13.14 -6.09 -1.89
CA ASP A 83 -13.42 -5.48 -3.20
C ASP A 83 -12.29 -4.54 -3.67
N ALA A 84 -11.03 -4.98 -3.46
CA ALA A 84 -9.87 -4.16 -3.77
C ALA A 84 -9.60 -4.13 -5.28
N ARG A 85 -9.47 -2.93 -5.84
CA ARG A 85 -9.09 -2.69 -7.24
C ARG A 85 -7.65 -3.13 -7.52
N VAL A 86 -6.76 -2.92 -6.56
CA VAL A 86 -5.34 -3.29 -6.61
C VAL A 86 -4.92 -3.87 -5.27
N PHE A 87 -4.10 -4.91 -5.32
CA PHE A 87 -3.38 -5.43 -4.17
C PHE A 87 -1.90 -5.03 -4.25
N VAL A 88 -1.40 -4.33 -3.23
CA VAL A 88 0.01 -3.96 -3.09
C VAL A 88 0.59 -4.73 -1.92
N ALA A 89 1.64 -5.49 -2.19
CA ALA A 89 2.30 -6.29 -1.16
C ALA A 89 3.82 -6.26 -1.30
N ASP A 90 4.49 -6.53 -0.18
CA ASP A 90 5.94 -6.68 -0.18
C ASP A 90 6.32 -7.88 -1.06
N ALA A 91 7.23 -7.67 -2.01
CA ALA A 91 7.63 -8.70 -2.97
C ALA A 91 8.18 -9.97 -2.31
N GLN A 92 8.74 -9.86 -1.10
CA GLN A 92 9.18 -11.03 -0.35
C GLN A 92 8.00 -11.83 0.21
N LEU A 93 6.97 -11.15 0.70
CA LEU A 93 5.75 -11.80 1.20
C LEU A 93 4.96 -12.45 0.07
N LEU A 94 4.86 -11.79 -1.09
CA LEU A 94 4.16 -12.34 -2.26
C LEU A 94 4.72 -13.67 -2.76
N ARG A 95 6.04 -13.89 -2.64
CA ARG A 95 6.64 -15.18 -3.05
C ARG A 95 6.13 -16.33 -2.20
N ASP A 96 5.97 -16.10 -0.90
CA ASP A 96 5.50 -17.12 0.04
C ASP A 96 3.98 -17.26 0.02
N LEU A 97 3.27 -16.27 -0.56
CA LEU A 97 1.82 -16.12 -0.51
C LEU A 97 1.10 -16.19 -1.86
N HIS A 98 1.83 -16.55 -2.93
CA HIS A 98 1.32 -16.47 -4.31
C HIS A 98 0.00 -17.23 -4.48
N ASP A 99 -0.13 -18.40 -3.85
CA ASP A 99 -1.31 -19.25 -3.97
C ASP A 99 -2.55 -18.69 -3.23
N ALA A 100 -2.40 -17.70 -2.33
CA ALA A 100 -3.55 -17.05 -1.68
C ALA A 100 -4.14 -15.89 -2.47
N VAL A 101 -3.43 -15.36 -3.46
CA VAL A 101 -3.94 -14.25 -4.26
C VAL A 101 -5.03 -14.79 -5.20
N PRO A 102 -6.27 -14.26 -5.15
CA PRO A 102 -7.31 -14.62 -6.11
C PRO A 102 -6.85 -14.30 -7.55
N PRO A 103 -7.34 -15.03 -8.56
CA PRO A 103 -6.98 -14.81 -9.96
C PRO A 103 -7.38 -13.42 -10.47
#